data_AF-Q9Z720-F1
#
_entry.id   AF-Q9Z720-F1
#
_cell.length_a   1.000
_cell.length_b   1.000
_cell.length_c   1.000
_cell.angle_alpha   90.00
_cell.angle_beta   90.00
_cell.angle_gamma   90.00
#
_symmetry.space_group_name_H-M   'P 1'
#
loop_
_entity.id
_entity.type
_entity.pdbx_description
1 polymer ?
#
loop_
_entity_poly.entity_id
_entity_poly.type
_entity_poly.pdbx_seq_one_letter_code
_entity_poly.pdbx_strand_id
1 'polypeptide(L)'
;MALKDTAKKMKDLLDSIQHDLAKAEKGNKAAAQRVRTDSIKLEKVAKLYRKESIKAEKSGLLKRKPSTKAPAKVKKTAEKKAPKKSSAAAAKTSKAVKASKPASKKTAAKKVKKPSKARGFRK
;
A
#
# COMPACT_ATOMS: atom_id res chain seq x y z
N MET A 1 -8.31 0.84 -8.02
CA MET A 1 -7.45 0.01 -8.88
C MET A 1 -7.72 -1.44 -8.52
N ALA A 2 -7.53 -2.38 -9.45
CA ALA A 2 -7.59 -3.79 -9.07
C ALA A 2 -6.25 -4.18 -8.41
N LEU A 3 -6.29 -5.14 -7.50
CA LEU A 3 -5.09 -5.69 -6.84
C LEU A 3 -3.99 -6.06 -7.85
N LYS A 4 -4.38 -6.52 -9.05
CA LYS A 4 -3.47 -6.87 -10.16
C LYS A 4 -2.69 -5.65 -10.68
N ASP A 5 -3.35 -4.50 -10.85
CA ASP A 5 -2.69 -3.29 -11.35
C ASP A 5 -1.72 -2.74 -10.31
N THR A 6 -2.12 -2.78 -9.04
CA THR A 6 -1.27 -2.37 -7.92
C THR A 6 -0.05 -3.28 -7.79
N ALA A 7 -0.21 -4.60 -8.00
CA ALA A 7 0.91 -5.53 -8.03
C ALA A 7 1.89 -5.24 -9.18
N LYS A 8 1.40 -4.96 -10.39
CA LYS A 8 2.23 -4.55 -11.53
C LYS A 8 3.03 -3.29 -11.22
N LYS A 9 2.35 -2.23 -10.72
CA LYS A 9 3.02 -0.99 -10.32
C LYS A 9 4.09 -1.19 -9.26
N MET A 10 3.86 -2.10 -8.31
CA MET A 10 4.85 -2.42 -7.28
C MET A 10 6.07 -3.13 -7.88
N LYS A 11 5.86 -4.03 -8.86
CA LYS A 11 6.95 -4.67 -9.60
C LYS A 11 7.76 -3.64 -10.39
N ASP A 12 7.10 -2.76 -11.16
CA ASP A 12 7.78 -1.74 -11.96
C ASP A 12 8.63 -0.81 -11.09
N LEU A 13 8.14 -0.44 -9.90
CA LEU A 13 8.90 0.36 -8.93
C LEU A 13 10.11 -0.40 -8.37
N LEU A 14 9.97 -1.69 -8.07
CA LEU A 14 11.08 -2.51 -7.59
C LEU A 14 12.16 -2.65 -8.67
N ASP A 15 11.78 -2.90 -9.92
CA ASP A 15 12.71 -3.03 -11.04
C ASP A 15 13.46 -1.70 -11.27
N SER A 16 12.77 -0.56 -11.21
CA SER A 16 13.39 0.77 -11.29
C SER A 16 14.39 1.01 -10.17
N ILE A 17 14.01 0.67 -8.93
CA ILE A 17 14.89 0.82 -7.75
C ILE A 17 16.13 -0.07 -7.89
N GLN A 18 15.99 -1.33 -8.30
CA GLN A 18 17.12 -2.24 -8.48
C GLN A 18 18.13 -1.70 -9.50
N HIS A 19 17.64 -1.18 -10.63
CA HIS A 19 18.51 -0.60 -11.65
C HIS A 19 19.21 0.68 -11.17
N ASP A 20 18.52 1.55 -10.43
CA ASP A 20 19.14 2.76 -9.88
C ASP A 20 20.08 2.47 -8.69
N LEU A 21 19.84 1.39 -7.92
CA LEU A 21 20.76 0.93 -6.87
C LEU A 21 22.13 0.57 -7.45
N ALA A 22 22.18 -0.19 -8.54
CA ALA A 22 23.43 -0.53 -9.22
C ALA A 22 24.22 0.71 -9.71
N LYS A 23 23.54 1.83 -9.98
CA LYS A 23 24.17 3.12 -10.33
C LYS A 23 24.57 3.90 -9.09
N ALA A 24 23.76 3.87 -8.04
CA ALA A 24 24.03 4.54 -6.78
C ALA A 24 25.28 3.97 -6.08
N GLU A 25 25.47 2.64 -6.15
CA GLU A 25 26.67 1.96 -5.64
C GLU A 25 27.95 2.46 -6.33
N LYS A 26 27.88 2.79 -7.63
CA LYS A 26 28.97 3.40 -8.40
C LYS A 26 29.18 4.90 -8.08
N GLY A 27 28.53 5.43 -7.05
CA GLY A 27 28.65 6.83 -6.63
C GLY A 27 27.77 7.81 -7.40
N ASN A 28 26.80 7.34 -8.20
CA ASN A 28 25.88 8.24 -8.91
C ASN A 28 24.87 8.88 -7.93
N LYS A 29 25.11 10.15 -7.58
CA LYS A 29 24.26 10.93 -6.66
C LYS A 29 22.81 11.08 -7.15
N ALA A 30 22.60 11.22 -8.45
CA ALA A 30 21.26 11.37 -9.01
C ALA A 30 20.45 10.06 -8.88
N ALA A 31 21.09 8.92 -9.13
CA ALA A 31 20.46 7.61 -8.91
C ALA A 31 20.11 7.40 -7.43
N ALA A 32 21.01 7.75 -6.51
CA ALA A 32 20.71 7.69 -5.07
C ALA A 32 19.50 8.56 -4.68
N GLN A 33 19.33 9.74 -5.30
CA GLN A 33 18.17 10.60 -5.08
C GLN A 33 16.88 9.99 -5.66
N ARG A 34 16.94 9.34 -6.82
CA ARG A 34 15.81 8.60 -7.40
C ARG A 34 15.37 7.46 -6.50
N VAL A 35 16.29 6.64 -6.01
CA VAL A 35 16.00 5.55 -5.05
C VAL A 35 15.27 6.08 -3.81
N ARG A 36 15.71 7.22 -3.25
CA ARG A 36 15.01 7.86 -2.10
C ARG A 36 13.60 8.31 -2.44
N THR A 37 13.37 8.79 -3.67
CA THR A 37 12.05 9.25 -4.10
C THR A 37 11.13 8.05 -4.39
N ASP A 38 11.66 7.03 -5.03
CA ASP A 38 10.91 5.84 -5.42
C ASP A 38 10.61 4.94 -4.22
N SER A 39 11.45 4.93 -3.17
CA SER A 39 11.12 4.25 -1.91
C SER A 39 9.87 4.84 -1.24
N ILE A 40 9.71 6.17 -1.27
CA ILE A 40 8.51 6.86 -0.77
C ILE A 40 7.28 6.48 -1.62
N LYS A 41 7.43 6.35 -2.94
CA LYS A 41 6.33 5.90 -3.82
C LYS A 41 5.98 4.43 -3.53
N LEU A 42 6.98 3.58 -3.36
CA LEU A 42 6.81 2.17 -3.04
C LEU A 42 6.06 2.00 -1.71
N GLU A 43 6.36 2.81 -0.69
CA GLU A 43 5.63 2.78 0.58
C GLU A 43 4.14 3.08 0.39
N LYS A 44 3.81 4.08 -0.44
CA LYS A 44 2.41 4.43 -0.77
C LYS A 44 1.70 3.28 -1.48
N VAL A 45 2.35 2.68 -2.49
CA VAL A 45 1.81 1.55 -3.25
C VAL A 45 1.67 0.30 -2.36
N ALA A 46 2.64 0.02 -1.50
CA ALA A 46 2.59 -1.11 -0.56
C ALA A 46 1.43 -0.97 0.44
N LYS A 47 1.17 0.25 0.95
CA LYS A 47 -0.01 0.53 1.78
C LYS A 47 -1.32 0.29 1.02
N LEU A 48 -1.38 0.65 -0.27
CA LEU A 48 -2.54 0.37 -1.12
C LEU A 48 -2.70 -1.14 -1.37
N TYR A 49 -1.61 -1.83 -1.71
CA TYR A 49 -1.60 -3.28 -1.93
C TYR A 49 -2.13 -4.02 -0.70
N ARG A 50 -1.67 -3.67 0.51
CA ARG A 50 -2.17 -4.27 1.75
C ARG A 50 -3.67 -4.07 1.95
N LYS A 51 -4.21 -2.90 1.59
CA LYS A 51 -5.65 -2.63 1.67
C LYS A 51 -6.43 -3.44 0.64
N GLU A 52 -5.92 -3.51 -0.59
CA GLU A 52 -6.56 -4.21 -1.69
C GLU A 52 -6.47 -5.74 -1.53
N SER A 53 -5.38 -6.26 -0.98
CA SER A 53 -5.20 -7.70 -0.72
C SER A 53 -6.21 -8.16 0.32
N ILE A 54 -6.32 -7.46 1.46
CA ILE A 54 -7.31 -7.76 2.50
C ILE A 54 -8.74 -7.67 1.95
N LYS A 55 -9.02 -6.69 1.09
CA LYS A 55 -10.34 -6.57 0.43
C LYS A 55 -10.63 -7.75 -0.50
N ALA A 56 -9.64 -8.20 -1.27
CA ALA A 56 -9.76 -9.33 -2.19
C ALA A 56 -9.91 -10.68 -1.45
N GLU A 57 -9.28 -10.82 -0.28
CA GLU A 57 -9.47 -11.98 0.59
C GLU A 57 -10.87 -11.98 1.19
N LYS A 58 -11.32 -10.83 1.69
CA LYS A 58 -12.68 -10.66 2.25
C LYS A 58 -13.78 -10.83 1.20
N SER A 59 -13.57 -10.39 -0.04
CA SER A 59 -14.52 -10.60 -1.13
C SER A 59 -14.54 -12.04 -1.65
N GLY A 60 -13.67 -12.91 -1.13
CA GLY A 60 -13.60 -14.32 -1.52
C GLY A 60 -12.94 -14.57 -2.88
N LEU A 61 -12.40 -13.54 -3.53
CA LEU A 61 -11.76 -13.66 -4.85
C LEU A 61 -10.44 -14.46 -4.78
N LEU A 62 -9.79 -14.47 -3.61
CA LEU A 62 -8.57 -15.23 -3.34
C LEU A 62 -8.83 -16.57 -2.64
N LYS A 63 -10.11 -16.97 -2.42
CA LYS A 63 -10.41 -18.33 -2.00
C LYS A 63 -10.05 -19.25 -3.15
N ARG A 64 -8.82 -19.75 -3.10
CA ARG A 64 -8.29 -20.83 -3.93
C ARG A 64 -9.41 -21.84 -4.10
N LYS A 65 -9.79 -22.09 -5.36
CA LYS A 65 -10.58 -23.27 -5.71
C LYS A 65 -9.94 -24.45 -4.97
N PRO A 66 -10.68 -25.24 -4.16
CA PRO A 66 -10.17 -26.48 -3.62
C PRO A 66 -9.97 -27.45 -4.80
N SER A 67 -8.91 -27.28 -5.57
CA SER A 67 -8.55 -28.13 -6.70
C SER A 67 -7.78 -29.34 -6.20
N THR A 68 -8.30 -30.05 -5.19
CA THR A 68 -7.82 -31.37 -4.75
C THR A 68 -8.92 -32.14 -3.99
N LYS A 69 -10.16 -32.16 -4.48
CA LYS A 69 -11.05 -33.30 -4.21
C LYS A 69 -11.77 -33.67 -5.49
N ALA A 70 -11.21 -34.68 -6.15
CA ALA A 70 -11.85 -35.44 -7.20
C ALA A 70 -13.29 -35.84 -6.78
N PRO A 71 -14.22 -35.96 -7.73
CA PRO A 71 -15.63 -36.25 -7.46
C PRO A 71 -15.79 -37.71 -6.99
N ALA A 72 -15.61 -37.94 -5.70
CA ALA A 72 -16.16 -39.12 -5.05
C ALA A 72 -17.68 -38.90 -4.94
N LYS A 73 -18.38 -39.59 -5.85
CA LYS A 73 -19.81 -39.87 -5.83
C LYS A 73 -20.30 -40.21 -4.41
N VAL A 74 -21.61 -40.03 -4.23
CA VAL A 74 -22.53 -40.86 -3.43
C VAL A 74 -23.22 -40.13 -2.25
N LYS A 75 -24.57 -40.19 -2.35
CA LYS A 75 -25.61 -40.10 -1.31
C LYS A 75 -26.09 -38.73 -0.80
N LYS A 76 -26.88 -38.11 -1.67
CA LYS A 76 -28.29 -37.74 -1.44
C LYS A 76 -28.94 -38.42 -0.20
N THR A 77 -29.03 -37.70 0.91
CA THR A 77 -30.04 -37.85 2.00
C THR A 77 -30.21 -36.43 2.57
N ALA A 78 -31.25 -35.70 2.17
CA ALA A 78 -32.62 -35.71 2.69
C ALA A 78 -32.73 -35.10 4.11
N GLU A 79 -33.54 -34.04 4.18
CA GLU A 79 -34.28 -33.51 5.34
C GLU A 79 -33.53 -32.71 6.41
N LYS A 80 -33.67 -31.37 6.39
CA LYS A 80 -34.72 -30.60 7.09
C LYS A 80 -34.58 -30.67 8.62
N LYS A 81 -33.98 -29.61 9.18
CA LYS A 81 -34.51 -28.89 10.36
C LYS A 81 -33.72 -27.58 10.55
N ALA A 82 -34.31 -26.48 10.06
CA ALA A 82 -34.22 -25.19 10.75
C ALA A 82 -35.35 -25.16 11.81
N PRO A 83 -35.55 -24.11 12.64
CA PRO A 83 -34.73 -22.91 12.91
C PRO A 83 -34.67 -22.56 14.43
N LYS A 84 -34.17 -21.36 14.74
CA LYS A 84 -34.54 -20.47 15.89
C LYS A 84 -33.74 -20.60 17.20
N LYS A 85 -32.93 -19.56 17.47
CA LYS A 85 -33.03 -18.62 18.63
C LYS A 85 -31.83 -17.66 18.58
N SER A 86 -32.01 -16.41 18.14
CA SER A 86 -32.31 -15.22 18.99
C SER A 86 -31.19 -14.95 20.01
N SER A 87 -30.23 -14.10 19.68
CA SER A 87 -30.21 -12.67 20.05
C SER A 87 -30.10 -12.44 21.57
N ALA A 88 -28.89 -12.13 22.05
CA ALA A 88 -28.73 -11.45 23.33
C ALA A 88 -27.47 -10.55 23.33
N ALA A 89 -27.70 -9.31 23.77
CA ALA A 89 -26.77 -8.34 24.39
C ALA A 89 -25.53 -7.90 23.57
N ALA A 90 -25.45 -6.72 22.96
CA ALA A 90 -25.54 -5.36 23.51
C ALA A 90 -24.55 -5.09 24.67
N ALA A 91 -23.37 -4.56 24.34
CA ALA A 91 -22.57 -3.75 25.27
C ALA A 91 -21.88 -2.62 24.49
N LYS A 92 -22.49 -1.44 24.58
CA LYS A 92 -21.97 -0.14 24.17
C LYS A 92 -20.93 0.31 25.20
N THR A 93 -19.74 0.75 24.79
CA THR A 93 -19.03 1.85 25.47
C THR A 93 -18.06 2.52 24.51
N SER A 94 -18.56 3.62 23.93
CA SER A 94 -17.81 4.71 23.33
C SER A 94 -17.03 5.49 24.40
N LYS A 95 -15.70 5.56 24.30
CA LYS A 95 -14.91 6.58 25.00
C LYS A 95 -14.09 7.37 23.99
N ALA A 96 -14.70 8.47 23.53
CA ALA A 96 -14.07 9.49 22.71
C ALA A 96 -13.15 10.34 23.60
N VAL A 97 -11.84 10.26 23.40
CA VAL A 97 -10.89 11.19 24.01
C VAL A 97 -10.52 12.23 22.96
N LYS A 98 -11.15 13.40 23.11
CA LYS A 98 -10.84 14.67 22.48
C LYS A 98 -9.55 15.21 23.13
N ALA A 99 -8.45 15.32 22.40
CA ALA A 99 -7.25 16.07 22.80
C ALA A 99 -6.63 16.66 21.52
N SER A 100 -7.01 17.88 21.16
CA SER A 100 -6.27 19.12 21.44
C SER A 100 -5.20 19.41 20.37
N LYS A 101 -5.61 20.23 19.40
CA LYS A 101 -4.76 20.90 18.41
C LYS A 101 -3.79 21.86 19.12
N PRO A 102 -2.49 21.85 18.80
CA PRO A 102 -1.66 23.03 18.85
C PRO A 102 -1.65 23.68 17.46
N ALA A 103 -2.38 24.78 17.34
CA ALA A 103 -2.24 25.74 16.26
C ALA A 103 -1.51 26.95 16.83
N SER A 104 -0.25 27.20 16.45
CA SER A 104 0.38 28.54 16.41
C SER A 104 1.91 28.49 16.35
N LYS A 105 2.49 29.02 15.26
CA LYS A 105 3.66 29.93 15.18
C LYS A 105 4.21 29.85 13.74
N LYS A 106 3.80 30.72 12.81
CA LYS A 106 4.35 32.06 12.54
C LYS A 106 5.88 32.11 12.63
N THR A 107 6.54 32.20 11.46
CA THR A 107 7.67 33.10 11.08
C THR A 107 8.09 32.71 9.67
N ALA A 108 7.68 33.44 8.63
CA ALA A 108 8.31 34.66 8.13
C ALA A 108 9.65 34.40 7.40
N ALA A 109 9.53 34.33 6.07
CA ALA A 109 10.45 34.85 5.04
C ALA A 109 11.93 35.10 5.40
N LYS A 110 12.84 34.36 4.75
CA LYS A 110 14.12 34.93 4.32
C LYS A 110 14.43 34.54 2.87
N LYS A 111 14.31 35.56 2.03
CA LYS A 111 14.51 35.64 0.59
C LYS A 111 15.99 35.94 0.34
N VAL A 112 16.78 35.01 -0.19
CA VAL A 112 18.13 35.27 -0.73
C VAL A 112 18.31 34.36 -1.96
N LYS A 113 17.91 34.80 -3.16
CA LYS A 113 18.76 35.46 -4.18
C LYS A 113 20.18 34.88 -4.28
N LYS A 114 20.45 34.06 -5.30
CA LYS A 114 21.42 34.34 -6.40
C LYS A 114 21.62 33.09 -7.28
N PRO A 115 21.17 33.09 -8.55
CA PRO A 115 21.68 32.17 -9.55
C PRO A 115 23.08 32.63 -9.98
N SER A 116 24.12 32.00 -9.45
CA SER A 116 25.49 32.22 -9.91
C SER A 116 25.68 31.55 -11.26
N LYS A 117 25.48 32.36 -12.30
CA LYS A 117 26.34 32.52 -13.48
C LYS A 117 26.89 31.22 -14.08
N ALA A 118 26.26 30.83 -15.19
CA ALA A 118 26.83 29.97 -16.22
C ALA A 118 28.30 30.37 -16.47
N ARG A 119 29.22 29.55 -15.98
CA ARG A 119 30.64 29.67 -16.29
C ARG A 119 30.84 28.90 -17.58
N GLY A 120 30.80 29.65 -18.68
CA GLY A 120 31.01 29.13 -20.02
C GLY A 120 32.34 28.38 -20.14
N PHE A 121 32.29 27.32 -20.95
CA PHE A 121 33.22 27.06 -22.04
C PHE A 121 34.63 27.64 -21.82
N ARG A 122 35.50 26.87 -21.17
CA ARG A 122 36.94 27.04 -21.31
C ARG A 122 37.40 26.02 -22.34
N LYS A 123 37.85 26.58 -23.48
CA LYS A 123 38.81 26.11 -24.48
C LYS A 123 38.99 24.60 -24.62
#